data_AF-A0A328SX08-F1
#
_entry.id   AF-A0A328SX08-F1
#
_cell.length_a   1.000
_cell.length_b   1.000
_cell.length_c   1.000
_cell.angle_alpha   90.00
_cell.angle_beta   90.00
_cell.angle_gamma   90.00
#
_symmetry.space_group_name_H-M   'P 1'
#
loop_
_entity.id
_entity.type
_entity.pdbx_description
1 polymer ?
#
loop_
_entity_poly.entity_id
_entity_poly.type
_entity_poly.pdbx_seq_one_letter_code
_entity_poly.pdbx_strand_id
1 'polypeptide(L)'
;MKAATVQRRQRGQSLVEAVVVIPVFGAVILGILQAVLFYRAKSVVDYAALQAARSGATHFAQMSAMKDGLTRGLLPLYTHEPSNTAAEKAYAKAWLDVTTGASKIQIVNPTQQMFDAWKEPQYDGVEAIPNDSLAFRGNAPKAGVTVQDANLLKIKVRYNYPLMVPVIDRLIGHLDAVRSAATCLEPGGCHSVYSLPIVAQAIVRMQTPIRDRDLLPEGNPGGSGDTGSGGGSDTGGGTGGGDTGGGTGTGGGDTGGGDTGGGDGGGDGGPPPTCPGGA
;
A
#
# COMPACT_ATOMS: atom_id res chain seq x y z
N MET A 1 47.92 -62.80 28.85
CA MET A 1 47.75 -61.98 27.63
C MET A 1 47.02 -60.70 28.02
N LYS A 2 47.66 -59.53 27.92
CA LYS A 2 47.04 -58.23 28.26
C LYS A 2 46.26 -57.73 27.03
N ALA A 3 44.95 -57.54 27.16
CA ALA A 3 44.13 -56.92 26.13
C ALA A 3 44.42 -55.41 26.11
N ALA A 4 45.01 -54.92 25.02
CA ALA A 4 45.21 -53.49 24.80
C ALA A 4 43.90 -52.87 24.33
N THR A 5 43.28 -52.04 25.17
CA THR A 5 42.12 -51.23 24.81
C THR A 5 42.55 -50.11 23.87
N VAL A 6 42.21 -50.24 22.59
CA VAL A 6 42.43 -49.19 21.59
C VAL A 6 41.48 -48.04 21.90
N GLN A 7 41.98 -46.96 22.50
CA GLN A 7 41.22 -45.72 22.62
C GLN A 7 41.10 -45.08 21.22
N ARG A 8 39.92 -45.22 20.60
CA ARG A 8 39.57 -44.45 19.40
C ARG A 8 39.53 -42.97 19.76
N ARG A 9 40.44 -42.18 19.18
CA ARG A 9 40.36 -40.71 19.21
C ARG A 9 39.05 -40.28 18.56
N GLN A 10 38.10 -39.81 19.36
CA GLN A 10 36.90 -39.16 18.86
C GLN A 10 37.32 -37.89 18.10
N ARG A 11 37.16 -37.89 16.77
CA ARG A 11 37.25 -36.69 15.96
C ARG A 11 35.91 -35.97 16.15
N GLY A 12 35.94 -34.76 16.71
CA GLY A 12 34.76 -33.94 17.03
C GLY A 12 33.99 -33.43 15.82
N GLN A 13 33.75 -34.29 14.82
CA GLN A 13 33.05 -34.00 13.58
C GLN A 13 31.63 -33.46 13.85
N SER A 14 30.92 -34.03 14.82
CA SER A 14 29.59 -33.57 15.21
C SER A 14 29.59 -32.12 15.73
N LEU A 15 30.68 -31.68 16.37
CA LEU A 15 30.83 -30.31 16.86
C LEU A 15 31.01 -29.34 15.68
N VAL A 16 31.80 -29.72 14.67
CA VAL A 16 32.00 -28.90 13.46
C VAL A 16 30.71 -28.80 12.64
N GLU A 17 29.99 -29.90 12.46
CA GLU A 17 28.69 -29.91 11.78
C GLU A 17 27.67 -29.05 12.53
N ALA A 18 27.58 -29.17 13.86
CA ALA A 18 26.67 -28.34 14.67
C ALA A 18 27.00 -26.83 14.59
N VAL A 19 28.29 -26.47 14.62
CA VAL A 19 28.76 -25.08 14.52
C VAL A 19 28.34 -24.42 13.20
N VAL A 20 28.24 -25.18 12.10
CA VAL A 20 27.79 -24.65 10.80
C VAL A 20 26.28 -24.72 10.66
N VAL A 21 25.65 -25.82 11.08
CA VAL A 21 24.20 -26.03 10.89
C VAL A 21 23.37 -25.11 11.78
N ILE A 22 23.74 -24.92 13.04
CA ILE A 22 22.99 -24.08 13.99
C ILE A 22 22.81 -22.63 13.49
N PRO A 23 23.86 -21.90 13.07
CA PRO A 23 23.69 -20.53 12.59
C PRO A 23 22.94 -20.45 11.26
N VAL A 24 23.15 -21.40 10.34
CA VAL A 24 22.43 -21.44 9.06
C VAL A 24 20.94 -21.69 9.29
N PHE A 25 20.60 -22.70 10.09
CA PHE A 25 19.22 -23.02 10.40
C PHE A 25 18.55 -21.91 11.24
N GLY A 26 19.28 -21.33 12.19
CA GLY A 26 18.83 -20.17 12.96
C GLY A 26 18.53 -18.96 12.08
N ALA A 27 19.37 -18.66 11.08
CA ALA A 27 19.13 -17.58 10.13
C ALA A 27 17.86 -17.82 9.29
N VAL A 28 17.59 -19.06 8.88
CA VAL A 28 16.36 -19.42 8.16
C VAL A 28 15.12 -19.21 9.04
N ILE A 29 15.14 -19.67 10.30
CA ILE A 29 14.02 -19.46 11.23
C ILE A 29 13.78 -17.96 11.45
N LEU A 30 14.83 -17.17 11.70
CA LEU A 30 14.71 -15.72 11.87
C LEU A 30 14.21 -15.03 10.60
N GLY A 31 14.62 -15.50 9.42
CA GLY A 31 14.12 -15.03 8.13
C GLY A 31 12.62 -15.28 7.94
N ILE A 32 12.14 -16.47 8.32
CA ILE A 32 10.70 -16.80 8.30
C ILE A 32 9.92 -15.90 9.27
N LEU A 33 10.41 -15.71 10.50
CA LEU A 33 9.77 -14.83 11.47
C LEU A 33 9.66 -13.38 10.96
N GLN A 34 10.73 -12.87 10.33
CA GLN A 34 10.71 -11.55 9.72
C GLN A 34 9.72 -11.48 8.55
N ALA A 35 9.65 -12.51 7.70
CA ALA A 35 8.70 -12.55 6.60
C ALA A 35 7.25 -12.51 7.10
N VAL A 36 6.94 -13.18 8.21
CA VAL A 36 5.61 -13.14 8.85
C VAL A 36 5.30 -11.72 9.36
N LEU A 37 6.25 -11.07 10.06
CA LEU A 37 6.07 -9.70 10.55
C LEU A 37 5.89 -8.70 9.40
N PHE A 38 6.66 -8.85 8.32
CA PHE A 38 6.53 -8.03 7.13
C PHE A 38 5.18 -8.25 6.43
N TYR A 39 4.73 -9.50 6.32
CA TYR A 39 3.43 -9.82 5.75
C TYR A 39 2.28 -9.19 6.56
N ARG A 40 2.35 -9.25 7.90
CA ARG A 40 1.39 -8.55 8.77
C ARG A 40 1.37 -7.05 8.46
N ALA A 41 2.53 -6.41 8.36
CA ALA A 41 2.62 -4.99 8.04
C ALA A 41 2.02 -4.68 6.65
N LYS A 42 2.33 -5.51 5.63
CA LYS A 42 1.75 -5.39 4.29
C LYS A 42 0.22 -5.45 4.32
N SER A 43 -0.36 -6.44 5.00
CA SER A 43 -1.82 -6.58 5.11
C SER A 43 -2.47 -5.36 5.80
N VAL A 44 -1.83 -4.81 6.84
CA VAL A 44 -2.31 -3.60 7.51
C VAL A 44 -2.25 -2.39 6.58
N VAL A 45 -1.16 -2.21 5.82
CA VAL A 45 -1.03 -1.10 4.86
C VAL A 45 -2.04 -1.22 3.70
N ASP A 46 -2.31 -2.43 3.22
CA ASP A 46 -3.34 -2.67 2.19
C ASP A 46 -4.75 -2.30 2.71
N TYR A 47 -5.06 -2.73 3.93
CA TYR A 47 -6.31 -2.34 4.60
C TYR A 47 -6.39 -0.83 4.79
N ALA A 48 -5.29 -0.18 5.18
CA ALA A 48 -5.23 1.25 5.36
C ALA A 48 -5.39 2.03 4.05
N ALA A 49 -4.84 1.52 2.94
CA ALA A 49 -5.07 2.08 1.61
C ALA A 49 -6.56 1.97 1.22
N LEU A 50 -7.23 0.86 1.52
CA LEU A 50 -8.67 0.73 1.27
C LEU A 50 -9.50 1.71 2.12
N GLN A 51 -9.16 1.89 3.41
CA GLN A 51 -9.82 2.88 4.26
C GLN A 51 -9.59 4.31 3.76
N ALA A 52 -8.37 4.65 3.34
CA ALA A 52 -8.05 5.93 2.73
C ALA A 52 -8.88 6.17 1.46
N ALA A 53 -8.95 5.18 0.56
CA ALA A 53 -9.72 5.28 -0.67
C ALA A 53 -11.23 5.43 -0.40
N ARG A 54 -11.79 4.71 0.58
CA ARG A 54 -13.20 4.87 0.98
C ARG A 54 -13.47 6.25 1.56
N SER A 55 -12.59 6.77 2.41
CA SER A 55 -12.71 8.12 2.98
C SER A 55 -12.63 9.19 1.89
N GLY A 56 -11.72 9.04 0.92
CA GLY A 56 -11.63 9.91 -0.25
C GLY A 56 -12.87 9.84 -1.14
N ALA A 57 -13.43 8.65 -1.35
CA ALA A 57 -14.63 8.45 -2.15
C ALA A 57 -15.87 9.17 -1.60
N THR A 58 -15.95 9.38 -0.28
CA THR A 58 -17.05 10.08 0.38
C THR A 58 -16.78 11.56 0.68
N HIS A 59 -15.57 12.06 0.42
CA HIS A 59 -15.16 13.44 0.70
C HIS A 59 -14.52 14.10 -0.53
N PHE A 60 -15.13 13.97 -1.70
CA PHE A 60 -14.73 14.68 -2.94
C PHE A 60 -13.25 14.45 -3.33
N ALA A 61 -12.68 13.29 -2.98
CA ALA A 61 -11.25 12.96 -3.16
C ALA A 61 -10.26 13.86 -2.42
N GLN A 62 -10.68 14.52 -1.33
CA GLN A 62 -9.81 15.37 -0.52
C GLN A 62 -8.67 14.59 0.16
N MET A 63 -7.46 15.16 0.08
CA MET A 63 -6.26 14.56 0.66
C MET A 63 -6.29 14.47 2.18
N SER A 64 -6.91 15.43 2.87
CA SER A 64 -7.13 15.41 4.33
C SER A 64 -7.94 14.19 4.76
N ALA A 65 -9.11 13.98 4.14
CA ALA A 65 -9.97 12.84 4.42
C ALA A 65 -9.29 11.50 4.12
N MET A 66 -8.49 11.42 3.04
CA MET A 66 -7.71 10.22 2.74
C MET A 66 -6.60 9.96 3.77
N LYS A 67 -5.91 10.99 4.26
CA LYS A 67 -4.93 10.88 5.36
C LYS A 67 -5.58 10.40 6.65
N ASP A 68 -6.78 10.89 6.97
CA ASP A 68 -7.53 10.44 8.16
C ASP A 68 -7.93 8.96 8.03
N GLY A 69 -8.39 8.55 6.86
CA GLY A 69 -8.70 7.15 6.56
C GLY A 69 -7.46 6.25 6.64
N LEU A 70 -6.33 6.71 6.11
CA LEU A 70 -5.05 6.00 6.21
C LEU A 70 -4.61 5.85 7.67
N THR A 71 -4.71 6.93 8.46
CA THR A 71 -4.34 6.96 9.88
C THR A 71 -5.14 5.93 10.68
N ARG A 72 -6.46 5.86 10.46
CA ARG A 72 -7.33 4.85 11.10
C ARG A 72 -6.95 3.44 10.70
N GLY A 73 -6.60 3.21 9.44
CA GLY A 73 -6.21 1.90 8.95
C GLY A 73 -4.84 1.43 9.43
N LEU A 74 -3.91 2.35 9.71
CA LEU A 74 -2.58 2.06 10.24
C LEU A 74 -2.57 1.83 11.76
N LEU A 75 -3.66 2.16 12.46
CA LEU A 75 -3.76 2.06 13.92
C LEU A 75 -3.34 0.69 14.50
N PRO A 76 -3.71 -0.47 13.89
CA PRO A 76 -3.28 -1.79 14.38
C PRO A 76 -1.76 -2.04 14.37
N LEU A 77 -0.99 -1.17 13.72
CA LEU A 77 0.48 -1.20 13.73
C LEU A 77 1.06 -0.56 15.00
N TYR A 78 0.32 0.34 15.63
CA TYR A 78 0.77 1.14 16.77
C TYR A 78 0.11 0.74 18.09
N THR A 79 -1.05 0.10 18.03
CA THR A 79 -1.74 -0.40 19.23
C THR A 79 -1.08 -1.68 19.73
N HIS A 80 -0.33 -1.58 20.82
CA HIS A 80 0.32 -2.71 21.49
C HIS A 80 -0.42 -3.14 22.78
N GLU A 81 -1.36 -2.32 23.27
CA GLU A 81 -2.11 -2.56 24.50
C GLU A 81 -3.59 -2.19 24.34
N PRO A 82 -4.52 -2.95 24.95
CA PRO A 82 -5.96 -2.68 24.91
C PRO A 82 -6.35 -1.64 25.98
N SER A 83 -5.80 -0.44 25.90
CA SER A 83 -6.21 0.69 26.75
C SER A 83 -6.59 1.90 25.91
N ASN A 84 -7.62 2.64 26.34
CA ASN A 84 -8.10 3.82 25.61
C ASN A 84 -7.00 4.89 25.49
N THR A 85 -6.17 5.05 26.52
CA THR A 85 -5.05 5.99 26.51
C THR A 85 -3.90 5.54 25.60
N ALA A 86 -3.67 4.23 25.43
CA ALA A 86 -2.72 3.71 24.45
C ALA A 86 -3.25 3.87 23.01
N ALA A 87 -4.56 3.71 22.78
CA ALA A 87 -5.17 3.92 21.48
C ALA A 87 -5.05 5.38 21.00
N GLU A 88 -5.23 6.35 21.90
CA GLU A 88 -5.04 7.78 21.59
C GLU A 88 -3.59 8.11 21.23
N LYS A 89 -2.61 7.59 22.00
CA LYS A 89 -1.18 7.75 21.70
C LYS A 89 -0.79 7.09 20.38
N ALA A 90 -1.34 5.90 20.11
CA ALA A 90 -1.13 5.16 18.87
C ALA A 90 -1.69 5.94 17.67
N TYR A 91 -2.86 6.55 17.81
CA TYR A 91 -3.45 7.42 16.79
C TYR A 91 -2.60 8.66 16.55
N ALA A 92 -2.16 9.35 17.60
CA ALA A 92 -1.32 10.54 17.49
C ALA A 92 0.01 10.23 16.79
N LYS A 93 0.62 9.08 17.08
CA LYS A 93 1.85 8.62 16.41
C LYS A 93 1.59 8.27 14.94
N ALA A 94 0.53 7.53 14.65
CA ALA A 94 0.14 7.22 13.27
C ALA A 94 -0.13 8.50 12.45
N TRP A 95 -0.80 9.48 13.03
CA TRP A 95 -1.07 10.77 12.40
C TRP A 95 0.22 11.54 12.14
N LEU A 96 1.14 11.56 13.12
CA LEU A 96 2.46 12.19 12.95
C LEU A 96 3.24 11.53 11.81
N ASP A 97 3.29 10.21 11.74
CA ASP A 97 4.01 9.48 10.68
C ASP A 97 3.38 9.74 9.30
N VAL A 98 2.04 9.83 9.23
CA VAL A 98 1.32 10.17 7.99
C VAL A 98 1.57 11.62 7.54
N THR A 99 1.66 12.56 8.49
CA THR A 99 1.82 13.99 8.18
C THR A 99 3.26 14.43 7.98
N THR A 100 4.22 13.81 8.66
CA THR A 100 5.67 14.13 8.59
C THR A 100 6.40 13.46 7.43
N GLY A 101 5.72 12.59 6.68
CA GLY A 101 6.21 12.07 5.39
C GLY A 101 6.66 10.61 5.39
N ALA A 102 6.41 9.84 6.45
CA ALA A 102 6.64 8.38 6.43
C ALA A 102 5.67 7.66 5.47
N SER A 103 4.55 8.31 5.12
CA SER A 103 3.60 7.85 4.11
C SER A 103 3.36 8.89 3.02
N LYS A 104 3.23 8.44 1.77
CA LYS A 104 2.85 9.27 0.62
C LYS A 104 1.64 8.67 -0.08
N ILE A 105 0.54 9.42 -0.12
CA ILE A 105 -0.67 9.08 -0.87
C ILE A 105 -0.60 9.76 -2.23
N GLN A 106 -0.82 9.02 -3.30
CA GLN A 106 -0.90 9.52 -4.67
C GLN A 106 -2.21 9.06 -5.28
N ILE A 107 -3.00 9.99 -5.83
CA ILE A 107 -4.12 9.64 -6.70
C ILE A 107 -3.52 9.22 -8.05
N VAL A 108 -3.93 8.06 -8.54
CA VAL A 108 -3.52 7.52 -9.84
C VAL A 108 -4.65 7.71 -10.86
N ASN A 109 -5.90 7.61 -10.42
CA ASN A 109 -7.10 7.85 -11.21
C ASN A 109 -8.17 8.47 -10.30
N PRO A 110 -8.96 9.44 -10.75
CA PRO A 110 -8.96 10.07 -12.09
C PRO A 110 -7.82 11.08 -12.32
N THR A 111 -7.58 11.44 -13.58
CA THR A 111 -6.61 12.49 -13.97
C THR A 111 -7.30 13.83 -14.23
N GLN A 112 -6.54 14.92 -14.27
CA GLN A 112 -7.07 16.24 -14.63
C GLN A 112 -7.75 16.25 -16.00
N GLN A 113 -7.25 15.48 -16.98
CA GLN A 113 -7.86 15.38 -18.31
C GLN A 113 -9.23 14.68 -18.26
N MET A 114 -9.39 13.67 -17.40
CA MET A 114 -10.70 13.03 -17.19
C MET A 114 -11.67 14.00 -16.54
N PHE A 115 -11.20 14.81 -15.59
CA PHE A 115 -12.00 15.87 -14.99
C PHE A 115 -12.43 16.90 -16.04
N ASP A 116 -11.49 17.42 -16.83
CA ASP A 116 -11.78 18.43 -17.85
C ASP A 116 -12.73 17.90 -18.95
N ALA A 117 -12.67 16.59 -19.25
CA ALA A 117 -13.54 15.96 -20.25
C ALA A 117 -14.97 15.65 -19.75
N TRP A 118 -15.13 15.40 -18.45
CA TRP A 118 -16.38 14.93 -17.85
C TRP A 118 -17.01 15.89 -16.85
N LYS A 119 -16.37 17.04 -16.57
CA LYS A 119 -16.92 18.05 -15.67
C LYS A 119 -18.27 18.56 -16.19
N GLU A 120 -19.26 18.55 -15.32
CA GLU A 120 -20.58 19.09 -15.56
C GLU A 120 -20.93 20.04 -14.41
N PRO A 121 -21.63 21.16 -14.68
CA PRO A 121 -22.10 22.04 -13.62
C PRO A 121 -23.15 21.29 -12.79
N GLN A 122 -22.88 21.14 -11.49
CA GLN A 122 -23.83 20.58 -10.53
C GLN A 122 -24.92 21.62 -10.17
N TYR A 123 -25.97 21.17 -9.48
CA TYR A 123 -27.05 22.05 -9.01
C TYR A 123 -26.54 23.21 -8.12
N ASP A 124 -25.40 23.02 -7.44
CA ASP A 124 -24.72 24.02 -6.62
C ASP A 124 -23.83 25.00 -7.42
N GLY A 125 -23.78 24.86 -8.76
CA GLY A 125 -22.96 25.67 -9.65
C GLY A 125 -21.48 25.30 -9.70
N VAL A 126 -21.06 24.26 -8.97
CA VAL A 126 -19.67 23.78 -8.98
C VAL A 126 -19.47 22.77 -10.10
N GLU A 127 -18.42 22.95 -10.90
CA GLU A 127 -18.03 21.96 -11.90
C GLU A 127 -17.53 20.69 -11.21
N ALA A 128 -18.11 19.55 -11.54
CA ALA A 128 -17.70 18.29 -10.94
C ALA A 128 -17.87 17.11 -11.90
N ILE A 129 -17.09 16.04 -11.69
CA ILE A 129 -17.37 14.77 -12.35
C ILE A 129 -18.69 14.24 -11.75
N PRO A 130 -19.72 14.01 -12.55
CA PRO A 130 -21.02 13.56 -12.06
C PRO A 130 -20.93 12.15 -11.48
N ASN A 131 -21.56 11.95 -10.33
CA ASN A 131 -21.63 10.65 -9.64
C ASN A 131 -23.05 10.05 -9.66
N ASP A 132 -24.02 10.75 -10.23
CA ASP A 132 -25.43 10.38 -10.26
C ASP A 132 -25.77 9.56 -11.52
N SER A 133 -26.71 8.63 -11.38
CA SER A 133 -27.29 7.85 -12.48
C SER A 133 -26.26 7.19 -13.42
N LEU A 134 -25.08 6.82 -12.91
CA LEU A 134 -23.96 6.27 -13.71
C LEU A 134 -24.34 5.04 -14.53
N ALA A 135 -25.31 4.26 -14.07
CA ALA A 135 -25.83 3.09 -14.79
C ALA A 135 -26.63 3.45 -16.06
N PHE A 136 -27.19 4.66 -16.10
CA PHE A 136 -28.01 5.17 -17.20
C PHE A 136 -27.26 6.19 -18.07
N ARG A 137 -26.08 6.66 -17.64
CA ARG A 137 -25.21 7.52 -18.44
C ARG A 137 -24.61 6.71 -19.58
N GLY A 138 -24.54 7.32 -20.77
CA GLY A 138 -24.02 6.66 -21.96
C GLY A 138 -22.54 6.27 -21.80
N ASN A 139 -22.17 5.13 -22.38
CA ASN A 139 -20.80 4.60 -22.32
C ASN A 139 -19.89 5.16 -23.42
N ALA A 140 -20.32 6.23 -24.11
CA ALA A 140 -19.54 6.86 -25.16
C ALA A 140 -18.27 7.48 -24.54
N PRO A 141 -17.06 7.09 -24.97
CA PRO A 141 -15.84 7.57 -24.35
C PRO A 141 -15.62 9.05 -24.66
N LYS A 142 -15.32 9.85 -23.64
CA LYS A 142 -14.76 11.20 -23.77
C LYS A 142 -13.32 11.17 -23.25
N ALA A 143 -12.41 11.77 -23.99
CA ALA A 143 -10.97 11.66 -23.73
C ALA A 143 -10.51 10.19 -23.55
N GLY A 144 -11.04 9.26 -24.36
CA GLY A 144 -10.63 7.86 -24.36
C GLY A 144 -11.12 7.01 -23.18
N VAL A 145 -11.91 7.57 -22.25
CA VAL A 145 -12.46 6.85 -21.09
C VAL A 145 -13.95 7.11 -20.89
N THR A 146 -14.61 6.18 -20.19
CA THR A 146 -16.03 6.32 -19.84
C THR A 146 -16.20 7.16 -18.56
N VAL A 147 -17.41 7.68 -18.32
CA VAL A 147 -17.72 8.40 -17.07
C VAL A 147 -17.58 7.48 -15.85
N GLN A 148 -17.86 6.19 -16.02
CA GLN A 148 -17.74 5.20 -14.96
C GLN A 148 -16.29 4.97 -14.55
N ASP A 149 -15.36 4.99 -15.52
CA ASP A 149 -13.92 4.89 -15.26
C ASP A 149 -13.36 6.16 -14.61
N ALA A 150 -13.82 7.34 -15.07
CA ALA A 150 -13.48 8.62 -14.46
C ALA A 150 -13.96 8.73 -13.01
N ASN A 151 -14.93 7.90 -12.62
CA ASN A 151 -15.51 7.88 -11.29
C ASN A 151 -14.92 6.79 -10.37
N LEU A 152 -13.84 6.13 -10.80
CA LEU A 152 -13.05 5.21 -9.97
C LEU A 152 -11.88 5.95 -9.33
N LEU A 153 -11.89 6.05 -8.01
CA LEU A 153 -10.75 6.55 -7.25
C LEU A 153 -9.73 5.43 -7.08
N LYS A 154 -8.63 5.50 -7.83
CA LYS A 154 -7.45 4.64 -7.64
C LYS A 154 -6.39 5.43 -6.92
N ILE A 155 -5.95 4.95 -5.77
CA ILE A 155 -4.85 5.53 -5.02
C ILE A 155 -3.68 4.55 -4.87
N LYS A 156 -2.48 5.11 -4.79
CA LYS A 156 -1.23 4.43 -4.46
C LYS A 156 -0.70 5.01 -3.17
N VAL A 157 -0.54 4.17 -2.16
CA VAL A 157 0.03 4.52 -0.87
C VAL A 157 1.42 3.92 -0.79
N ARG A 158 2.43 4.75 -0.58
CA ARG A 158 3.78 4.32 -0.24
C ARG A 158 3.99 4.56 1.25
N TYR A 159 4.37 3.52 1.98
CA TYR A 159 4.60 3.57 3.43
C TYR A 159 5.98 3.02 3.76
N ASN A 160 6.82 3.80 4.43
CA ASN A 160 8.16 3.38 4.81
C ASN A 160 8.10 2.63 6.15
N TYR A 161 8.13 1.30 6.13
CA TYR A 161 8.03 0.47 7.34
C TYR A 161 9.41 0.21 7.95
N PRO A 162 9.67 0.60 9.23
CA PRO A 162 10.94 0.32 9.89
C PRO A 162 11.10 -1.18 10.16
N LEU A 163 12.26 -1.76 9.83
CA LEU A 163 12.57 -3.16 10.13
C LEU A 163 12.71 -3.36 11.64
N MET A 164 11.88 -4.25 12.21
CA MET A 164 11.85 -4.48 13.67
C MET A 164 12.92 -5.45 14.18
N VAL A 165 13.55 -6.27 13.31
CA VAL A 165 14.52 -7.30 13.73
C VAL A 165 15.96 -6.85 13.45
N PRO A 166 16.80 -6.65 14.50
CA PRO A 166 18.13 -6.04 14.38
C PRO A 166 19.17 -6.89 13.61
N VAL A 167 18.94 -8.20 13.47
CA VAL A 167 19.88 -9.09 12.73
C VAL A 167 19.74 -8.91 11.21
N ILE A 168 18.54 -8.61 10.72
CA ILE A 168 18.28 -8.43 9.28
C ILE A 168 18.59 -6.99 8.85
N ASP A 169 18.36 -6.02 9.72
CA ASP A 169 18.82 -4.64 9.55
C ASP A 169 20.33 -4.59 9.23
N ARG A 170 21.15 -5.31 10.02
CA ARG A 170 22.59 -5.45 9.76
C ARG A 170 22.91 -6.29 8.52
N LEU A 171 22.21 -7.41 8.29
CA LEU A 171 22.48 -8.28 7.14
C LEU A 171 22.15 -7.61 5.80
N ILE A 172 21.02 -6.91 5.69
CA ILE A 172 20.64 -6.13 4.51
C ILE A 172 21.57 -4.92 4.35
N GLY A 173 21.95 -4.25 5.44
CA GLY A 173 22.93 -3.16 5.36
C GLY A 173 24.32 -3.60 4.90
N HIS A 174 24.72 -4.83 5.19
CA HIS A 174 25.96 -5.40 4.63
C HIS A 174 25.82 -5.85 3.16
N LEU A 175 24.62 -6.17 2.67
CA LEU A 175 24.37 -6.58 1.28
C LEU A 175 24.09 -5.39 0.34
N ASP A 176 23.48 -4.31 0.85
CA ASP A 176 23.22 -3.06 0.12
C ASP A 176 24.29 -1.99 0.45
N ALA A 177 25.56 -2.35 0.32
CA ALA A 177 26.70 -1.49 0.66
C ALA A 177 26.70 -0.15 -0.10
N VAL A 178 26.09 -0.11 -1.30
CA VAL A 178 26.01 1.08 -2.16
C VAL A 178 25.06 2.14 -1.60
N ARG A 179 23.89 1.74 -1.07
CA ARG A 179 22.95 2.68 -0.43
C ARG A 179 23.38 3.07 0.99
N SER A 180 24.09 2.17 1.65
CA SER A 180 24.67 2.36 2.99
C SER A 180 25.76 3.43 3.00
N ALA A 181 26.61 3.46 1.95
CA ALA A 181 27.62 4.49 1.76
C ALA A 181 27.00 5.88 1.54
N ALA A 182 25.89 5.97 0.81
CA ALA A 182 25.17 7.22 0.57
C ALA A 182 24.52 7.81 1.84
N THR A 183 24.09 6.95 2.77
CA THR A 183 23.36 7.37 3.99
C THR A 183 24.30 7.79 5.12
N CYS A 184 25.57 7.34 5.14
CA CYS A 184 26.55 7.71 6.18
C CYS A 184 27.48 8.90 5.81
N LEU A 185 27.13 9.68 4.78
CA LEU A 185 27.80 10.94 4.41
C LEU A 185 27.24 12.16 5.15
N GLU A 186 26.11 12.05 5.84
CA GLU A 186 25.56 13.12 6.68
C GLU A 186 26.15 13.08 8.11
N PRO A 187 26.59 14.21 8.68
CA PRO A 187 27.23 14.24 9.99
C PRO A 187 26.17 14.10 11.10
N GLY A 188 26.02 12.90 11.68
CA GLY A 188 25.11 12.74 12.82
C GLY A 188 24.64 11.35 13.24
N GLY A 189 24.94 10.25 12.53
CA GLY A 189 24.66 8.92 13.08
C GLY A 189 24.42 7.84 12.03
N CYS A 190 25.35 6.90 11.93
CA CYS A 190 25.21 5.69 11.13
C CYS A 190 24.33 4.67 11.89
N HIS A 191 23.07 5.06 12.13
CA HIS A 191 21.96 4.19 12.55
C HIS A 191 20.72 4.58 11.76
N SER A 192 20.78 4.39 10.43
CA SER A 192 19.58 4.38 9.62
C SER A 192 18.84 3.08 9.92
N VAL A 193 17.76 3.16 10.70
CA VAL A 193 16.77 2.09 10.74
C VAL A 193 16.37 1.81 9.30
N TYR A 194 16.73 0.64 8.75
CA TYR A 194 16.40 0.33 7.37
C TYR A 194 14.88 0.26 7.27
N SER A 195 14.31 1.14 6.46
CA SER A 195 12.88 1.15 6.16
C SER A 195 12.65 0.55 4.79
N LEU A 196 11.82 -0.48 4.70
CA LEU A 196 11.40 -1.04 3.42
C LEU A 196 10.14 -0.31 2.94
N PRO A 197 10.14 0.23 1.70
CA PRO A 197 8.95 0.87 1.16
C PRO A 197 7.90 -0.19 0.84
N ILE A 198 6.79 -0.16 1.58
CA ILE A 198 5.58 -0.94 1.29
C ILE A 198 4.72 -0.11 0.35
N VAL A 199 4.38 -0.66 -0.81
CA VAL A 199 3.45 -0.04 -1.76
C VAL A 199 2.13 -0.80 -1.72
N ALA A 200 1.05 -0.07 -1.49
CA ALA A 200 -0.32 -0.57 -1.54
C ALA A 200 -1.13 0.23 -2.56
N GLN A 201 -2.04 -0.44 -3.27
CA GLN A 201 -2.97 0.19 -4.20
C GLN A 201 -4.39 -0.16 -3.80
N ALA A 202 -5.28 0.82 -3.87
CA ALA A 202 -6.69 0.65 -3.58
C ALA A 202 -7.53 1.34 -4.66
N ILE A 203 -8.62 0.69 -5.06
CA ILE A 203 -9.58 1.21 -6.04
C ILE A 203 -10.96 1.18 -5.39
N VAL A 204 -11.65 2.32 -5.39
CA VAL A 204 -12.99 2.47 -4.84
C VAL A 204 -13.82 3.33 -5.78
N ARG A 205 -15.09 2.97 -6.01
CA ARG A 205 -16.04 3.84 -6.71
C ARG A 205 -16.37 5.05 -5.85
N MET A 206 -16.26 6.23 -6.42
CA MET A 206 -16.65 7.46 -5.73
C MET A 206 -18.11 7.38 -5.28
N GLN A 207 -18.38 7.96 -4.11
CA GLN A 207 -19.74 8.14 -3.55
C GLN A 207 -20.13 9.62 -3.53
N THR A 208 -19.18 10.51 -3.81
CA THR A 208 -19.35 11.95 -3.96
C THR A 208 -18.76 12.39 -5.30
N PRO A 209 -19.29 13.46 -5.91
CA PRO A 209 -18.71 13.99 -7.13
C PRO A 209 -17.30 14.53 -6.86
N ILE A 210 -16.41 14.52 -7.84
CA ILE A 210 -15.07 15.12 -7.69
C ILE A 210 -15.16 16.57 -8.11
N ARG A 211 -14.74 17.51 -7.26
CA ARG A 211 -14.89 18.96 -7.46
C ARG A 211 -13.56 19.67 -7.73
N ASP A 212 -12.46 19.21 -7.14
CA ASP A 212 -11.17 19.89 -7.21
C ASP A 212 -10.26 19.23 -8.24
N ARG A 213 -10.01 19.93 -9.35
CA ARG A 213 -9.09 19.50 -10.41
C ARG A 213 -7.66 19.37 -9.92
N ASP A 214 -7.20 20.31 -9.10
CA ASP A 214 -5.79 20.42 -8.68
C ASP A 214 -5.33 19.29 -7.74
N LEU A 215 -6.28 18.53 -7.18
CA LEU A 215 -5.97 17.33 -6.39
C LEU A 215 -5.58 16.13 -7.27
N LEU A 216 -5.91 16.17 -8.57
CA LEU A 216 -5.72 15.07 -9.49
C LEU A 216 -4.36 15.15 -10.19
N PRO A 217 -3.74 14.00 -10.50
CA PRO A 217 -2.51 13.97 -11.27
C PRO A 217 -2.68 14.56 -12.68
N GLU A 218 -1.67 15.31 -13.11
CA GLU A 218 -1.48 15.71 -14.51
C GLU A 218 -1.09 14.46 -15.31
N GLY A 219 -1.98 13.96 -16.17
CA GLY A 219 -1.72 12.71 -16.88
C GLY A 219 -2.75 12.35 -17.95
N ASN A 220 -2.26 11.67 -18.99
CA ASN A 220 -3.06 11.16 -20.10
C ASN A 220 -3.99 10.02 -19.64
N PRO A 221 -5.24 9.92 -20.12
CA PRO A 221 -6.23 8.95 -19.68
C PRO A 221 -5.79 7.59 -20.23
N GLY A 222 -5.18 6.76 -19.38
CA GLY A 222 -4.65 5.43 -19.74
C GLY A 222 -3.16 5.23 -19.50
N GLY A 223 -2.42 6.26 -19.09
CA GLY A 223 -1.04 6.11 -18.64
C GLY A 223 -0.98 5.77 -17.16
N SER A 224 -0.46 4.60 -16.80
CA SER A 224 -0.03 4.30 -15.43
C SER A 224 1.02 5.33 -15.01
N GLY A 225 0.58 6.41 -14.35
CA GLY A 225 1.45 7.48 -13.87
C GLY A 225 2.37 7.01 -12.76
N ASP A 226 3.56 6.54 -13.14
CA ASP A 226 4.76 6.74 -12.35
C ASP A 226 5.31 8.12 -12.71
N THR A 227 4.86 9.15 -12.01
CA THR A 227 5.55 10.44 -11.96
C THR A 227 6.29 10.48 -10.63
N GLY A 228 7.42 9.79 -10.61
CA GLY A 228 8.50 10.11 -9.69
C GLY A 228 8.96 11.54 -9.97
N SER A 229 8.55 12.46 -9.11
CA SER A 229 9.23 13.76 -9.01
C SER A 229 10.63 13.49 -8.44
N GLY A 230 11.60 13.40 -9.34
CA GLY A 230 13.02 13.32 -9.04
C GLY A 230 13.70 14.46 -9.79
N GLY A 231 13.90 15.58 -9.09
CA GLY A 231 14.84 16.59 -9.55
C GLY A 231 16.25 16.03 -9.40
N GLY A 232 16.95 15.90 -10.51
CA GLY A 232 18.33 15.42 -10.55
C GLY A 232 18.88 15.61 -11.95
N SER A 233 19.66 16.68 -12.11
CA SER A 233 20.34 17.15 -13.31
C SER A 233 21.13 16.08 -14.05
N ASP A 234 20.96 16.07 -15.37
CA ASP A 234 21.75 15.32 -16.34
C ASP A 234 23.25 15.66 -16.27
N THR A 235 24.11 14.63 -16.30
CA THR A 235 25.29 14.58 -17.18
C THR A 235 25.96 13.22 -17.09
N GLY A 236 26.17 12.57 -18.25
CA GLY A 236 27.09 11.44 -18.39
C GLY A 236 26.60 10.36 -19.33
N GLY A 237 27.03 10.44 -20.60
CA GLY A 237 26.70 9.46 -21.63
C GLY A 237 27.40 8.11 -21.49
N GLY A 238 26.83 7.11 -22.16
CA GLY A 238 27.41 5.77 -22.29
C GLY A 238 26.56 4.90 -23.21
N THR A 239 27.15 4.52 -24.34
CA THR A 239 26.61 3.76 -25.48
C THR A 239 26.47 2.24 -25.26
N GLY A 240 25.57 1.60 -26.04
CA GLY A 240 25.53 0.16 -26.36
C GLY A 240 24.22 -0.51 -25.92
N GLY A 241 23.28 -0.89 -26.81
CA GLY A 241 23.27 -2.13 -27.62
C GLY A 241 22.77 -3.32 -26.77
N GLY A 242 21.78 -4.15 -27.08
CA GLY A 242 20.84 -4.36 -28.19
C GLY A 242 19.88 -5.51 -27.77
N ASP A 243 18.89 -5.79 -28.62
CA ASP A 243 18.17 -7.07 -28.80
C ASP A 243 16.98 -7.50 -27.89
N THR A 244 15.78 -7.30 -28.47
CA THR A 244 14.69 -8.26 -28.80
C THR A 244 14.09 -9.25 -27.79
N GLY A 245 12.74 -9.25 -27.77
CA GLY A 245 11.86 -10.36 -27.42
C GLY A 245 10.67 -9.88 -26.58
N GLY A 246 9.41 -9.77 -27.04
CA GLY A 246 8.68 -10.57 -28.02
C GLY A 246 7.90 -11.67 -27.31
N GLY A 247 6.68 -11.38 -26.85
CA GLY A 247 5.84 -12.35 -26.12
C GLY A 247 4.38 -11.91 -26.02
N THR A 248 3.62 -12.18 -27.08
CA THR A 248 2.15 -12.13 -27.14
C THR A 248 1.53 -13.28 -26.37
N GLY A 249 0.52 -13.01 -25.54
CA GLY A 249 -0.29 -14.00 -24.85
C GLY A 249 -1.76 -13.60 -24.84
N THR A 250 -2.50 -14.14 -25.81
CA THR A 250 -3.95 -14.06 -26.03
C THR A 250 -4.67 -15.11 -25.18
N GLY A 251 -5.91 -14.84 -24.73
CA GLY A 251 -6.92 -15.91 -24.59
C GLY A 251 -7.87 -15.87 -23.37
N GLY A 252 -9.18 -15.87 -23.67
CA GLY A 252 -10.28 -16.40 -22.86
C GLY A 252 -10.88 -15.42 -21.83
N GLY A 253 -12.11 -14.88 -21.95
CA GLY A 253 -13.24 -15.27 -22.78
C GLY A 253 -14.00 -16.45 -22.16
N ASP A 254 -14.84 -16.20 -21.15
CA ASP A 254 -15.95 -17.07 -20.79
C ASP A 254 -17.16 -16.27 -20.31
N THR A 255 -18.24 -16.47 -21.04
CA THR A 255 -19.60 -15.97 -20.84
C THR A 255 -20.47 -17.10 -20.27
N GLY A 256 -21.23 -16.80 -19.22
CA GLY A 256 -22.44 -17.51 -18.81
C GLY A 256 -23.16 -16.60 -17.80
N GLY A 257 -24.43 -16.17 -17.94
CA GLY A 257 -25.58 -16.87 -18.49
C GLY A 257 -25.85 -18.08 -17.60
N GLY A 258 -26.77 -18.13 -16.65
CA GLY A 258 -28.01 -17.41 -16.36
C GLY A 258 -28.94 -18.48 -15.79
N ASP A 259 -29.59 -18.26 -14.65
CA ASP A 259 -31.04 -18.49 -14.47
C ASP A 259 -31.51 -18.44 -13.00
N THR A 260 -32.64 -17.73 -12.89
CA THR A 260 -33.81 -17.85 -12.01
C THR A 260 -33.75 -18.59 -10.67
N GLY A 261 -34.24 -17.90 -9.64
CA GLY A 261 -34.83 -18.51 -8.45
C GLY A 261 -35.55 -17.45 -7.62
N GLY A 262 -36.87 -17.32 -7.82
CA GLY A 262 -37.75 -16.46 -7.04
C GLY A 262 -37.99 -16.98 -5.63
N GLY A 263 -38.51 -16.11 -4.77
CA GLY A 263 -38.97 -16.45 -3.43
C GLY A 263 -39.31 -15.22 -2.61
N ASP A 264 -40.59 -14.85 -2.62
CA ASP A 264 -41.22 -13.87 -1.75
C ASP A 264 -41.11 -14.25 -0.25
N GLY A 265 -41.09 -13.25 0.63
CA GLY A 265 -41.20 -13.46 2.08
C GLY A 265 -41.02 -12.16 2.87
N GLY A 266 -42.12 -11.63 3.41
CA GLY A 266 -42.20 -10.30 4.00
C GLY A 266 -41.80 -10.18 5.47
N GLY A 267 -41.96 -8.94 5.97
CA GLY A 267 -42.27 -8.61 7.36
C GLY A 267 -41.08 -8.59 8.34
N ASP A 268 -40.64 -7.40 8.73
CA ASP A 268 -41.08 -6.79 10.00
C ASP A 268 -40.15 -5.65 10.42
N GLY A 269 -40.77 -4.51 10.69
CA GLY A 269 -40.11 -3.30 11.16
C GLY A 269 -39.74 -3.38 12.64
N GLY A 270 -38.57 -2.86 12.97
CA GLY A 270 -38.19 -2.48 14.33
C GLY A 270 -37.57 -1.07 14.31
N PRO A 271 -38.01 -0.14 15.17
CA PRO A 271 -37.41 1.20 15.24
C PRO A 271 -36.01 1.19 15.87
N PRO A 272 -35.14 2.16 15.54
CA PRO A 272 -33.80 2.24 16.11
C PRO A 272 -33.82 2.73 17.58
N PRO A 273 -32.86 2.29 18.42
CA PRO A 273 -32.78 2.69 19.82
C PRO A 273 -32.33 4.16 19.97
N THR A 274 -33.08 4.90 20.79
CA THR A 274 -32.80 6.27 21.21
C THR A 274 -31.70 6.30 22.29
N CYS A 275 -30.79 7.27 22.18
CA CYS A 275 -29.80 7.58 23.21
C CYS A 275 -30.43 8.49 24.28
N PRO A 276 -30.24 8.25 25.59
CA PRO A 276 -30.59 9.21 26.63
C PRO A 276 -29.48 10.26 26.78
N GLY A 277 -29.85 11.52 26.64
CA GLY A 277 -29.03 12.66 27.06
C GLY A 277 -29.43 13.15 28.46
N GLY A 278 -28.45 13.73 29.16
CA GLY A 278 -28.67 14.82 30.11
C GLY A 278 -28.71 14.45 31.60
N ALA A 279 -27.57 14.63 32.26
CA ALA A 279 -27.44 15.50 33.43
C ALA A 279 -26.05 16.15 33.40
#